data_AF-A0AAQ0BWN3-F1
#
_entry.id   AF-A0AAQ0BWN3-F1
#
_cell.length_a   1.000
_cell.length_b   1.000
_cell.length_c   1.000
_cell.angle_alpha   90.00
_cell.angle_beta   90.00
_cell.angle_gamma   90.00
#
_symmetry.space_group_name_H-M   'P 1'
#
loop_
_entity.id
_entity.type
_entity.pdbx_description
1 polymer ?
#
loop_
_entity_poly.entity_id
_entity_poly.type
_entity_poly.pdbx_seq_one_letter_code
_entity_poly.pdbx_strand_id
1 'polypeptide(L)'
;MSAPQQPSYGQPGFNQPAQGKSRMVAGLLNFFFGGIGAGDFYLGHTKVGLAKIAALVVSYALVIIGTANNITALATIGSLLVFAFGLFVFVCMILTFMGKWIYAKDGKGVPTV
;
A
#
# COMPACT_ATOMS: atom_id res chain seq x y z
N MET A 1 44.27 -40.77 -18.83
CA MET A 1 43.56 -39.88 -19.77
C MET A 1 42.64 -39.01 -18.94
N SER A 2 42.97 -37.73 -18.78
CA SER A 2 42.24 -36.78 -17.93
C SER A 2 40.99 -36.31 -18.67
N ALA A 3 39.80 -36.49 -18.08
CA ALA A 3 38.54 -36.07 -18.68
C ALA A 3 38.48 -34.52 -18.84
N PRO A 4 37.90 -33.98 -19.93
CA PRO A 4 37.78 -32.55 -20.11
C PRO A 4 36.80 -31.95 -19.08
N GLN A 5 37.27 -30.96 -18.31
CA GLN A 5 36.44 -30.17 -17.41
C GLN A 5 35.45 -29.33 -18.24
N GLN A 6 34.17 -29.71 -18.20
CA GLN A 6 33.10 -28.92 -18.82
C GLN A 6 32.85 -27.64 -18.01
N PRO A 7 32.70 -26.47 -18.66
CA PRO A 7 32.34 -25.23 -17.98
C PRO A 7 30.95 -25.37 -17.33
N SER A 8 30.89 -25.21 -16.01
CA SER A 8 29.63 -25.12 -15.27
C SER A 8 28.91 -23.83 -15.69
N TYR A 9 28.00 -23.95 -16.65
CA TYR A 9 27.02 -22.90 -16.93
C TYR A 9 26.17 -22.74 -15.66
N GLY A 10 26.27 -21.56 -15.04
CA GLY A 10 25.53 -21.22 -13.82
C GLY A 10 24.05 -21.52 -13.99
N GLN A 11 23.60 -22.64 -13.45
CA GLN A 11 22.18 -22.86 -13.17
C GLN A 11 21.70 -21.66 -12.35
N PRO A 12 20.61 -20.99 -12.74
CA PRO A 12 19.91 -20.11 -11.83
C PRO A 12 19.53 -20.99 -10.63
N GLY A 13 20.22 -20.80 -9.52
CA GLY A 13 19.99 -21.59 -8.32
C GLY A 13 18.51 -21.55 -8.00
N PHE A 14 17.95 -22.72 -7.69
CA PHE A 14 16.59 -22.96 -7.19
C PHE A 14 16.35 -22.30 -5.81
N ASN A 15 17.05 -21.21 -5.54
CA ASN A 15 17.09 -20.43 -4.31
C ASN A 15 17.22 -18.93 -4.67
N GLN A 16 16.56 -18.48 -5.75
CA GLN A 16 16.32 -17.05 -5.94
C GLN A 16 15.63 -16.55 -4.67
N PRO A 17 16.18 -15.52 -3.98
CA PRO A 17 15.42 -14.88 -2.90
C PRO A 17 14.09 -14.50 -3.54
N ALA A 18 12.98 -15.02 -3.01
CA ALA A 18 11.65 -14.78 -3.56
C ALA A 18 11.57 -13.28 -3.90
N GLN A 19 11.41 -12.92 -5.17
CA GLN A 19 11.46 -11.53 -5.55
C GLN A 19 10.32 -10.81 -4.80
N GLY A 20 10.64 -9.75 -4.06
CA GLY A 20 9.62 -9.01 -3.34
C GLY A 20 8.59 -8.43 -4.29
N LYS A 21 7.39 -8.13 -3.78
CA LYS A 21 6.33 -7.56 -4.60
C LYS A 21 6.73 -6.18 -5.17
N SER A 22 6.22 -5.87 -6.36
CA SER A 22 6.55 -4.62 -7.06
C SER A 22 5.98 -3.39 -6.37
N ARG A 23 6.86 -2.45 -6.00
CA ARG A 23 6.45 -1.16 -5.40
C ARG A 23 5.90 -0.18 -6.42
N MET A 24 6.27 -0.30 -7.71
CA MET A 24 5.64 0.50 -8.78
C MET A 24 4.17 0.15 -8.93
N VAL A 25 3.83 -1.14 -8.96
CA VAL A 25 2.43 -1.60 -9.03
C VAL A 25 1.67 -1.16 -7.78
N ALA A 26 2.25 -1.34 -6.59
CA ALA A 26 1.64 -0.92 -5.34
C ALA A 26 1.40 0.60 -5.28
N GLY A 27 2.37 1.40 -5.75
CA GLY A 27 2.27 2.86 -5.78
C GLY A 27 1.20 3.34 -6.75
N LEU A 28 1.13 2.74 -7.94
CA LEU A 28 0.09 3.04 -8.93
C LEU A 28 -1.30 2.63 -8.41
N LEU A 29 -1.38 1.51 -7.71
CA LEU A 29 -2.60 1.05 -7.06
C LEU A 29 -3.01 1.98 -5.91
N ASN A 30 -2.06 2.52 -5.13
CA ASN A 30 -2.34 3.58 -4.16
C ASN A 30 -2.66 4.93 -4.81
N PHE A 31 -2.29 5.18 -6.07
CA PHE A 31 -2.67 6.39 -6.78
C PHE A 31 -4.15 6.35 -7.21
N PHE A 32 -4.58 5.27 -7.85
CA PHE A 32 -5.97 5.13 -8.32
C PHE A 32 -6.94 4.70 -7.21
N PHE A 33 -6.49 3.83 -6.30
CA PHE A 33 -7.31 3.18 -5.28
C PHE A 33 -6.74 3.39 -3.87
N GLY A 34 -6.01 4.48 -3.65
CA GLY A 34 -5.39 4.80 -2.36
C GLY A 34 -6.38 4.96 -1.22
N GLY A 35 -7.57 5.50 -1.51
CA GLY A 35 -8.63 5.69 -0.51
C GLY A 35 -9.11 4.37 0.10
N ILE A 36 -9.09 3.28 -0.66
CA ILE A 36 -9.45 1.94 -0.20
C ILE A 36 -8.22 1.10 0.18
N GLY A 37 -7.00 1.64 0.05
CA GLY A 37 -5.76 0.94 0.43
C GLY A 37 -5.40 -0.26 -0.44
N ALA A 38 -5.79 -0.27 -1.72
CA ALA A 38 -5.53 -1.40 -2.61
C ALA A 38 -4.02 -1.70 -2.76
N GLY A 39 -3.15 -0.68 -2.76
CA GLY A 39 -1.70 -0.86 -2.75
C GLY A 39 -1.19 -1.60 -1.51
N ASP A 40 -1.80 -1.33 -0.36
CA ASP A 40 -1.48 -2.00 0.90
C ASP A 40 -1.90 -3.49 0.86
N PHE A 41 -3.07 -3.80 0.31
CA PHE A 41 -3.49 -5.20 0.09
C PHE A 41 -2.58 -5.92 -0.90
N TYR A 42 -2.17 -5.25 -1.98
CA TYR A 42 -1.24 -5.82 -2.94
C TYR A 42 0.08 -6.21 -2.29
N LEU A 43 0.65 -5.35 -1.45
CA LEU A 43 1.87 -5.66 -0.69
C LEU A 43 1.65 -6.70 0.43
N GLY A 44 0.42 -7.10 0.73
CA GLY A 44 0.08 -8.08 1.76
C GLY A 44 -0.15 -7.46 3.14
N HIS A 45 -0.25 -6.13 3.24
CA HIS A 45 -0.56 -5.39 4.46
C HIS A 45 -2.08 -5.28 4.65
N THR A 46 -2.76 -6.43 4.76
CA THR A 46 -4.23 -6.50 4.87
C THR A 46 -4.78 -5.70 6.05
N LYS A 47 -4.07 -5.68 7.20
CA LYS A 47 -4.46 -4.90 8.38
C LYS A 47 -4.47 -3.39 8.10
N VAL A 48 -3.48 -2.90 7.35
CA VAL A 48 -3.37 -1.47 6.99
C VAL A 48 -4.41 -1.10 5.93
N GLY A 49 -4.58 -1.94 4.91
CA GLY A 49 -5.63 -1.75 3.91
C GLY A 49 -7.02 -1.69 4.55
N LEU A 50 -7.31 -2.60 5.48
CA LEU A 50 -8.59 -2.62 6.21
C LEU A 50 -8.76 -1.38 7.10
N ALA A 51 -7.71 -0.93 7.78
CA ALA A 51 -7.74 0.30 8.56
C ALA A 51 -8.04 1.53 7.70
N LYS A 52 -7.49 1.61 6.48
CA LYS A 52 -7.78 2.69 5.52
C LYS A 52 -9.23 2.67 5.07
N ILE A 53 -9.80 1.50 4.78
CA ILE A 53 -11.23 1.37 4.45
C ILE A 53 -12.10 1.82 5.63
N ALA A 54 -11.81 1.34 6.85
CA ALA A 54 -12.56 1.70 8.04
C ALA A 54 -12.49 3.22 8.29
N ALA A 55 -11.29 3.82 8.18
CA ALA A 55 -11.11 5.25 8.29
C ALA A 55 -11.94 6.00 7.23
N LEU A 56 -11.84 5.61 5.94
CA LEU A 56 -12.61 6.19 4.86
C LEU A 56 -14.12 6.19 5.17
N VAL A 57 -14.66 5.02 5.52
CA VAL A 57 -16.09 4.85 5.85
C VAL A 57 -16.51 5.73 7.02
N VAL A 58 -15.72 5.77 8.09
CA VAL A 58 -16.02 6.60 9.28
C VAL A 58 -15.98 8.09 8.92
N SER A 59 -14.96 8.56 8.20
CA SER A 59 -14.89 9.97 7.75
C SER A 59 -16.11 10.36 6.92
N TYR A 60 -16.47 9.54 5.92
CA TYR A 60 -17.60 9.83 5.04
C TYR A 60 -18.94 9.75 5.78
N ALA A 61 -19.11 8.79 6.69
CA ALA A 61 -20.31 8.69 7.51
C ALA A 61 -20.53 9.95 8.34
N LEU A 62 -19.48 10.51 8.95
CA LEU A 62 -19.59 11.77 9.71
C LEU A 62 -20.01 12.95 8.84
N VAL A 63 -19.48 13.05 7.61
CA VAL A 63 -19.89 14.09 6.65
C VAL A 63 -21.35 13.92 6.26
N ILE A 64 -21.78 12.70 5.92
CA ILE A 64 -23.15 12.41 5.49
C ILE A 64 -24.13 12.71 6.63
N ILE A 65 -23.84 12.26 7.86
CA ILE A 65 -24.68 12.53 9.02
C ILE A 65 -24.73 14.04 9.30
N GLY A 66 -23.59 14.75 9.24
CA GLY A 66 -23.56 16.20 9.46
C GLY A 66 -24.37 16.98 8.42
N THR A 67 -24.20 16.65 7.15
CA THR A 67 -24.89 17.31 6.03
C THR A 67 -26.39 16.99 6.01
N ALA A 68 -26.78 15.73 6.22
CA ALA A 68 -28.19 15.31 6.21
C ALA A 68 -29.03 15.95 7.34
N ASN A 69 -28.41 16.22 8.50
CA ASN A 69 -29.08 16.82 9.65
C ASN A 69 -28.92 18.36 9.70
N ASN A 70 -28.35 18.99 8.67
CA ASN A 70 -28.00 20.42 8.65
C ASN A 70 -27.10 20.87 9.82
N ILE A 71 -26.30 19.95 10.37
CA ILE A 71 -25.35 20.22 11.45
C ILE A 71 -24.02 20.66 10.81
N THR A 72 -23.92 21.95 10.48
CA THR A 72 -22.78 22.53 9.77
C THR A 72 -21.44 22.28 10.47
N ALA A 73 -21.40 22.33 11.80
CA ALA A 73 -20.18 22.06 12.57
C ALA A 73 -19.68 20.62 12.36
N LEU A 74 -20.57 19.63 12.44
CA LEU A 74 -20.24 18.22 12.23
C LEU A 74 -19.81 17.94 10.79
N ALA A 75 -20.51 18.53 9.81
CA ALA A 75 -20.15 18.43 8.40
C ALA A 75 -18.76 19.03 8.12
N THR A 76 -18.44 20.17 8.75
CA THR A 76 -17.13 20.82 8.63
C THR A 76 -16.02 19.96 9.23
N ILE A 77 -16.23 19.43 10.44
CA ILE A 77 -15.27 18.52 11.10
C ILE A 77 -15.06 17.26 10.27
N GLY A 78 -16.15 16.64 9.79
CA GLY A 78 -16.07 15.47 8.91
C GLY A 78 -15.30 15.77 7.63
N SER A 79 -15.52 16.93 7.02
CA SER A 79 -14.84 17.34 5.78
C SER A 79 -13.34 17.56 6.01
N LEU A 80 -12.96 18.16 7.15
CA LEU A 80 -11.55 18.28 7.56
C LEU A 80 -10.92 16.90 7.79
N LEU A 81 -11.66 15.93 8.34
CA LEU A 81 -11.18 14.56 8.55
C LEU A 81 -10.97 13.84 7.20
N VAL A 82 -11.90 13.97 6.25
CA VAL A 82 -11.74 13.46 4.88
C VAL A 82 -10.50 14.08 4.22
N PHE A 83 -10.29 15.39 4.39
CA PHE A 83 -9.13 16.08 3.84
C PHE A 83 -7.82 15.57 4.45
N ALA A 84 -7.75 15.46 5.78
CA ALA A 84 -6.59 14.91 6.47
C ALA A 84 -6.31 13.45 6.06
N PHE A 85 -7.36 12.63 5.90
CA PHE A 85 -7.23 11.28 5.40
C PHE A 85 -6.74 11.24 3.95
N GLY A 86 -7.20 12.16 3.09
CA GLY A 86 -6.70 12.34 1.73
C GLY A 86 -5.20 12.64 1.69
N LEU A 87 -4.73 13.56 2.56
CA LEU A 87 -3.30 13.84 2.72
C LEU A 87 -2.52 12.62 3.21
N PHE A 88 -3.06 11.89 4.18
CA PHE A 88 -2.45 10.66 4.68
C PHE A 88 -2.30 9.60 3.56
N VAL A 89 -3.36 9.36 2.79
CA VAL A 89 -3.35 8.44 1.65
C VAL A 89 -2.35 8.90 0.58
N PHE A 90 -2.27 10.20 0.32
CA PHE A 90 -1.31 10.77 -0.63
C PHE A 90 0.14 10.55 -0.17
N VAL A 91 0.42 10.76 1.12
CA VAL A 91 1.72 10.44 1.71
C VAL A 91 2.03 8.94 1.61
N CYS A 92 1.05 8.07 1.89
CA CYS A 92 1.20 6.63 1.70
C CYS A 92 1.54 6.26 0.26
N MET A 93 0.91 6.90 -0.73
CA MET A 93 1.22 6.71 -2.15
C MET A 93 2.69 7.04 -2.43
N ILE A 94 3.19 8.20 -1.98
CA ILE A 94 4.60 8.60 -2.16
C ILE A 94 5.54 7.61 -1.48
N LEU A 95 5.27 7.25 -0.22
CA LEU A 95 6.10 6.31 0.54
C LEU A 95 6.14 4.92 -0.09
N THR A 96 5.06 4.52 -0.80
CA THR A 96 5.02 3.26 -1.55
C THR A 96 6.01 3.28 -2.71
N PHE A 97 6.06 4.38 -3.49
CA PHE A 97 7.05 4.54 -4.55
C PHE A 97 8.48 4.58 -4.02
N MET A 98 8.69 5.23 -2.88
CA MET A 98 10.01 5.31 -2.25
C MET A 98 10.43 3.98 -1.58
N GLY A 99 9.52 3.02 -1.43
CA GLY A 99 9.76 1.80 -0.65
C GLY A 99 10.19 2.11 0.78
N LYS A 100 9.66 3.19 1.37
CA LYS A 100 9.99 3.62 2.74
C LYS A 100 8.91 3.21 3.72
N TRP A 101 9.26 3.20 5.01
CA TRP A 101 8.32 2.89 6.10
C TRP A 101 7.86 1.43 6.05
N ILE A 102 6.56 1.16 6.16
CA ILE A 102 6.00 -0.18 6.02
C ILE A 102 6.20 -0.77 4.61
N TYR A 103 6.39 0.06 3.59
CA TYR A 103 6.48 -0.37 2.18
C TYR A 103 7.86 -0.89 1.75
N ALA A 104 8.84 -0.86 2.66
CA ALA A 104 10.17 -1.40 2.39
C ALA A 104 10.17 -2.93 2.26
N LYS A 105 9.22 -3.58 2.93
CA LYS A 105 9.05 -5.03 2.91
C LYS A 105 7.61 -5.36 2.55
N ASP A 106 7.41 -6.49 1.92
CA ASP A 106 6.08 -7.05 1.71
C ASP A 106 5.58 -7.78 2.98
N GLY A 107 4.34 -8.26 2.94
CA GLY A 107 3.72 -9.01 4.03
C GLY A 107 4.38 -10.37 4.33
N LYS A 108 5.34 -10.82 3.52
CA LYS A 108 6.18 -12.00 3.76
C LYS A 108 7.56 -11.63 4.32
N GLY A 109 7.81 -10.34 4.57
CA GLY A 109 9.07 -9.83 5.08
C GLY A 109 10.16 -9.66 4.02
N VAL A 110 9.84 -9.86 2.74
CA VAL A 110 10.78 -9.75 1.62
C VAL A 110 10.88 -8.28 1.20
N PRO A 111 12.10 -7.74 0.97
CA PRO A 111 12.27 -6.38 0.47
C PRO A 111 11.53 -6.17 -0.86
N THR A 112 10.71 -5.12 -0.95
CA THR A 112 9.99 -4.80 -2.18
C THR A 112 10.96 -4.40 -3.29
N VAL A 113 10.56 -4.63 -4.54
CA VAL A 113 11.38 -4.40 -5.75
C VAL A 113 10.86 -3.24 -6.58
#